data_AF-A0A416S7J4-F1
#
_entry.id   AF-A0A416S7J4-F1
#
_cell.length_a   1.000
_cell.length_b   1.000
_cell.length_c   1.000
_cell.angle_alpha   90.00
_cell.angle_beta   90.00
_cell.angle_gamma   90.00
#
_symmetry.space_group_name_H-M   'P 1'
#
loop_
_entity.id
_entity.type
_entity.pdbx_description
1 polymer ?
#
loop_
_entity_poly.entity_id
_entity_poly.type
_entity_poly.pdbx_seq_one_letter_code
_entity_poly.pdbx_strand_id
1 'polypeptide(L)'
;MIRMIKGTYGLVKNGTVEPMTKHSPAFSITAAREAELVEAGVAVYEAEPESTPSEYNGLNMTELREAAAAYGVDASAVRSKKEVIALIEAAKAKADSSAEIEAEPSEA
;
A
#
# COMPACT_ATOMS: atom_id res chain seq x y z
N MET A 1 12.02 -3.78 -1.74
CA MET A 1 11.76 -3.43 -3.16
C MET A 1 12.31 -2.03 -3.42
N ILE A 2 12.42 -1.60 -4.67
CA ILE A 2 12.84 -0.24 -5.01
C ILE A 2 11.79 0.47 -5.88
N ARG A 3 11.71 1.81 -5.75
CA ARG A 3 11.01 2.67 -6.70
C ARG A 3 12.02 3.55 -7.43
N MET A 4 11.86 3.68 -8.75
CA MET A 4 12.64 4.64 -9.52
C MET A 4 12.25 6.06 -9.12
N ILE A 5 13.23 6.92 -8.86
CA ILE A 5 13.01 8.36 -8.64
C ILE A 5 13.47 9.19 -9.84
N LYS A 6 14.39 8.65 -10.65
CA LYS A 6 14.95 9.31 -11.83
C LYS A 6 15.31 8.30 -12.92
N GLY A 7 15.05 8.67 -14.18
CA GLY A 7 15.37 7.81 -15.33
C GLY A 7 14.35 6.68 -15.54
N THR A 8 14.70 5.77 -16.45
CA THR A 8 13.89 4.60 -16.79
C THR A 8 14.75 3.36 -16.67
N TYR A 9 14.28 2.38 -15.89
CA TYR A 9 14.92 1.08 -15.76
C TYR A 9 14.17 0.04 -16.58
N GLY A 10 14.86 -0.66 -17.48
CA GLY A 10 14.27 -1.74 -18.28
C GLY A 10 14.26 -3.05 -17.50
N LEU A 11 13.12 -3.39 -16.90
CA LEU A 11 12.96 -4.62 -16.14
C LEU A 11 12.57 -5.77 -17.07
N VAL A 12 13.41 -6.80 -17.17
CA VAL A 12 13.09 -7.98 -17.98
C VAL A 12 12.19 -8.91 -17.18
N LYS A 13 10.94 -9.09 -17.62
CA LYS A 13 10.02 -10.12 -17.11
C LYS A 13 9.54 -10.99 -18.25
N ASN A 14 9.69 -12.31 -18.12
CA ASN A 14 9.22 -13.29 -19.10
C ASN A 14 9.67 -12.98 -20.54
N GLY A 15 10.91 -12.52 -20.72
CA GLY A 15 11.47 -12.16 -22.03
C GLY A 15 11.00 -10.81 -22.60
N THR A 16 10.15 -10.07 -21.89
CA THR A 16 9.69 -8.72 -22.26
C THR A 16 10.36 -7.67 -21.37
N VAL A 17 10.79 -6.55 -21.95
CA VAL A 17 11.35 -5.42 -21.20
C VAL A 17 10.23 -4.47 -20.80
N GLU A 18 9.94 -4.35 -19.51
CA GLU A 18 9.00 -3.40 -18.96
C GLU A 18 9.72 -2.10 -18.54
N PRO A 19 9.26 -0.91 -18.98
CA PRO A 19 9.86 0.36 -18.58
C PRO A 19 9.40 0.76 -17.16
N MET A 20 10.31 0.72 -16.20
CA MET A 20 10.10 1.21 -14.83
C MET A 20 10.52 2.67 -14.72
N THR A 21 9.58 3.55 -14.40
CA THR A 21 9.78 5.00 -14.29
C THR A 21 9.37 5.50 -12.91
N LYS A 22 9.50 6.81 -12.64
CA LYS A 22 9.01 7.44 -11.40
C LYS A 22 7.51 7.26 -11.11
N HIS A 23 6.73 6.93 -12.13
CA HIS A 23 5.29 6.67 -12.01
C HIS A 23 4.97 5.19 -11.86
N SER A 24 5.96 4.32 -12.07
CA SER A 24 5.79 2.89 -11.90
C SER A 24 5.74 2.56 -10.41
N PRO A 25 4.98 1.51 -10.02
CA PRO A 25 5.02 1.01 -8.66
C PRO A 25 6.42 0.51 -8.32
N ALA A 26 6.72 0.40 -7.02
CA ALA A 26 7.96 -0.22 -6.59
C ALA A 26 8.00 -1.70 -7.02
N PHE A 27 9.21 -2.16 -7.32
CA PHE A 27 9.47 -3.47 -7.90
C PHE A 27 10.72 -4.07 -7.27
N SER A 28 10.80 -5.40 -7.30
CA SER A 28 11.93 -6.15 -6.76
C SER A 28 12.79 -6.70 -7.89
N ILE A 29 14.12 -6.60 -7.76
CA ILE A 29 15.10 -7.22 -8.67
C ILE A 29 16.10 -8.05 -7.85
N THR A 30 17.38 -8.08 -8.23
CA THR A 30 18.43 -8.65 -7.39
C THR A 30 18.91 -7.62 -6.37
N ALA A 31 19.13 -8.02 -5.12
CA ALA A 31 19.55 -7.10 -4.06
C ALA A 31 20.81 -6.27 -4.43
N ALA A 32 21.76 -6.89 -5.13
CA ALA A 32 22.95 -6.19 -5.64
C ALA A 32 22.58 -5.07 -6.63
N ARG A 33 21.62 -5.32 -7.53
CA ARG A 33 21.20 -4.32 -8.51
C ARG A 33 20.29 -3.25 -7.90
N GLU A 34 19.48 -3.61 -6.90
CA GLU A 34 18.74 -2.64 -6.09
C GLU A 34 19.70 -1.65 -5.42
N ALA A 35 20.74 -2.17 -4.74
CA ALA A 35 21.74 -1.36 -4.07
C ALA A 35 22.47 -0.44 -5.05
N GLU A 36 22.84 -0.94 -6.24
CA GLU A 36 23.49 -0.14 -7.28
C GLU A 36 22.61 1.03 -7.76
N LEU A 37 21.31 0.80 -7.95
CA LEU A 37 20.36 1.84 -8.36
C LEU A 37 20.09 2.87 -7.25
N VAL A 38 20.08 2.41 -6.00
CA VAL A 38 19.91 3.29 -4.83
C VAL A 38 21.16 4.11 -4.58
N GLU A 39 22.35 3.51 -4.67
CA GLU A 39 23.65 4.18 -4.53
C GLU A 39 23.87 5.21 -5.65
N ALA A 40 23.46 4.89 -6.88
CA ALA A 40 23.46 5.83 -7.99
C ALA A 40 22.42 6.98 -7.84
N GLY A 41 21.58 6.93 -6.80
CA GLY A 41 20.55 7.94 -6.55
C GLY A 41 19.45 8.00 -7.60
N VAL A 42 19.25 6.89 -8.34
CA VAL A 42 18.19 6.78 -9.37
C VAL A 42 16.96 6.03 -8.85
N ALA A 43 17.10 5.28 -7.76
CA ALA A 43 16.02 4.60 -7.07
C ALA A 43 16.09 4.82 -5.55
N VAL A 44 15.00 4.48 -4.86
CA VAL A 44 14.91 4.47 -3.40
C VAL A 44 14.32 3.14 -2.94
N TYR A 45 14.78 2.62 -1.80
CA TYR A 45 14.14 1.47 -1.17
C TYR A 45 12.74 1.85 -0.69
N GLU A 46 11.75 1.11 -1.17
CA GLU A 46 10.41 1.13 -0.59
C GLU A 46 10.16 -0.22 0.08
N ALA A 47 9.61 -0.15 1.29
CA ALA A 47 9.00 -1.30 1.93
C ALA A 47 7.93 -1.87 0.98
N GLU A 48 7.73 -3.20 1.01
CA GLU A 48 6.58 -3.79 0.33
C GLU A 48 5.33 -2.99 0.74
N PRO A 49 4.55 -2.44 -0.21
CA PRO A 49 3.22 -2.02 0.15
C PRO A 49 2.58 -3.29 0.69
N GLU A 50 2.05 -3.23 1.90
CA GLU A 50 1.17 -4.26 2.40
C GLU A 50 -0.04 -4.33 1.46
N SER A 51 0.13 -5.04 0.34
CA SER A 51 -0.94 -5.73 -0.35
C SER A 51 -1.22 -6.97 0.47
N THR A 52 -1.55 -6.77 1.75
CA THR A 52 -2.50 -7.64 2.40
C THR A 52 -3.70 -7.64 1.47
N PRO A 53 -4.12 -8.79 0.92
CA PRO A 53 -5.41 -8.84 0.26
C PRO A 53 -6.40 -8.35 1.30
N SER A 54 -6.87 -7.11 1.17
CA SER A 54 -7.78 -6.52 2.13
C SER A 54 -8.92 -7.52 2.27
N GLU A 55 -9.33 -7.83 3.50
CA GLU A 55 -10.47 -8.71 3.79
C GLU A 55 -11.70 -8.32 2.93
N TYR A 56 -11.76 -7.04 2.58
CA TYR A 56 -12.72 -6.35 1.75
C TYR A 56 -12.64 -6.62 0.24
N ASN A 57 -11.58 -7.23 -0.31
CA ASN A 57 -11.41 -7.43 -1.76
C ASN A 57 -12.46 -8.39 -2.35
N GLY A 58 -12.97 -9.33 -1.54
CA GLY A 58 -14.05 -10.24 -1.90
C GLY A 58 -15.47 -9.65 -1.81
N LEU A 59 -15.62 -8.46 -1.22
CA LEU A 59 -16.93 -7.86 -0.93
C LEU A 59 -17.51 -7.08 -2.13
N ASN A 60 -18.83 -6.97 -2.14
CA ASN A 60 -19.55 -6.14 -3.11
C ASN A 60 -19.57 -4.66 -2.70
N MET A 61 -19.91 -3.75 -3.63
CA MET A 61 -19.88 -2.30 -3.33
C MET A 61 -20.78 -1.88 -2.17
N THR A 62 -21.90 -2.57 -1.98
CA THR A 62 -22.80 -2.33 -0.86
C THR A 62 -22.14 -2.67 0.47
N GLU A 63 -21.54 -3.85 0.57
CA GLU A 63 -20.84 -4.33 1.78
C GLU A 63 -19.61 -3.47 2.08
N LEU A 64 -18.89 -3.02 1.05
CA LEU A 64 -17.79 -2.08 1.18
C LEU A 64 -18.26 -0.73 1.74
N ARG A 65 -19.40 -0.21 1.29
CA ARG A 65 -19.97 1.03 1.84
C ARG A 65 -20.46 0.86 3.28
N GLU A 66 -21.05 -0.28 3.59
CA GLU A 66 -21.50 -0.59 4.96
C GLU A 66 -20.31 -0.69 5.92
N ALA A 67 -19.24 -1.40 5.51
CA ALA A 67 -17.99 -1.44 6.27
C ALA A 67 -17.39 -0.05 6.44
N ALA A 68 -17.37 0.79 5.39
CA ALA A 68 -16.91 2.17 5.49
C ALA A 68 -17.73 2.97 6.50
N ALA A 69 -19.06 2.84 6.47
CA ALA A 69 -19.96 3.50 7.41
C ALA A 69 -19.75 3.04 8.86
N ALA A 70 -19.40 1.77 9.08
CA ALA A 70 -19.07 1.25 10.41
C ALA A 70 -17.83 1.93 11.03
N TYR A 71 -16.88 2.38 10.20
CA TYR A 71 -15.74 3.20 10.62
C TYR A 71 -16.01 4.71 10.49
N GLY A 72 -17.25 5.13 10.22
CA GLY A 72 -17.63 6.53 10.07
C GLY A 72 -17.18 7.20 8.77
N VAL A 73 -16.83 6.42 7.74
CA VAL A 73 -16.40 6.93 6.43
C VAL A 73 -17.54 6.90 5.42
N ASP A 74 -17.90 8.06 4.85
CA ASP A 74 -18.86 8.12 3.75
C ASP A 74 -18.19 7.81 2.40
N ALA A 75 -18.45 6.60 1.90
CA ALA A 75 -17.97 6.13 0.60
C ALA A 75 -19.04 6.25 -0.51
N SER A 76 -20.14 6.96 -0.26
CA SER A 76 -21.28 7.07 -1.17
C SER A 76 -20.93 7.73 -2.50
N ALA A 77 -20.01 8.71 -2.48
CA ALA A 77 -19.51 9.40 -3.67
C ALA A 77 -18.46 8.60 -4.46
N VAL A 78 -17.90 7.54 -3.88
CA VAL A 78 -16.79 6.78 -4.46
C VAL A 78 -17.31 5.74 -5.46
N ARG A 79 -16.69 5.70 -6.65
CA ARG A 79 -17.09 4.82 -7.77
C ARG A 79 -16.20 3.59 -7.95
N SER A 80 -15.06 3.55 -7.27
CA SER A 80 -14.05 2.51 -7.43
C SER A 80 -13.96 1.64 -6.17
N LYS A 81 -14.10 0.32 -6.30
CA LYS A 81 -13.95 -0.63 -5.19
C LYS A 81 -12.63 -0.43 -4.42
N LYS A 82 -11.53 -0.27 -5.16
CA LYS A 82 -10.20 -0.06 -4.59
C LYS A 82 -10.10 1.17 -3.69
N GLU A 83 -10.75 2.27 -4.09
CA GLU A 83 -10.74 3.52 -3.31
C GLU A 83 -11.57 3.37 -2.03
N VAL A 84 -12.71 2.66 -2.08
CA VAL A 84 -13.51 2.38 -0.88
C VAL A 84 -12.74 1.49 0.10
N ILE A 85 -12.04 0.47 -0.40
CA ILE A 85 -11.20 -0.41 0.43
C ILE A 85 -10.10 0.40 1.12
N ALA A 86 -9.39 1.26 0.37
CA ALA A 86 -8.34 2.10 0.93
C ALA A 86 -8.86 3.05 2.03
N LEU A 87 -10.07 3.58 1.87
CA LEU A 87 -10.73 4.41 2.88
C LEU A 87 -11.08 3.64 4.16
N ILE A 88 -11.60 2.42 4.03
CA ILE A 88 -11.88 1.53 5.16
C ILE A 88 -10.59 1.18 5.89
N GLU A 89 -9.55 0.77 5.17
CA GLU A 89 -8.26 0.40 5.77
C GLU A 89 -7.58 1.59 6.44
N ALA A 90 -7.62 2.78 5.85
CA ALA A 90 -7.10 3.98 6.47
C ALA A 90 -7.84 4.31 7.79
N ALA A 91 -9.17 4.14 7.82
CA ALA A 91 -9.96 4.35 9.02
C ALA A 91 -9.72 3.25 10.08
N LYS A 92 -9.60 2.00 9.65
CA LYS A 92 -9.25 0.86 10.50
C LYS A 92 -7.87 1.03 11.12
N ALA A 93 -6.86 1.39 10.32
CA ALA A 93 -5.50 1.67 10.81
C ALA A 93 -5.47 2.83 11.80
N LYS A 94 -6.32 3.86 11.60
CA LYS A 94 -6.47 4.97 12.55
C LYS A 94 -7.15 4.54 13.86
N ALA A 95 -8.08 3.59 13.80
CA ALA A 95 -8.70 3.00 14.98
C ALA A 95 -7.73 2.06 15.72
N ASP A 96 -6.97 1.25 14.99
CA ASP A 96 -6.01 0.28 15.52
C ASP A 96 -4.79 0.97 16.15
N SER A 97 -4.25 2.00 15.50
CA SER A 97 -3.17 2.85 16.06
C SER A 97 -3.63 3.69 17.26
N SER A 98 -4.94 3.82 17.50
CA SER A 98 -5.47 4.49 18.69
C SER A 98 -5.76 3.52 19.84
N ALA A 99 -5.50 2.21 19.67
CA ALA A 99 -5.73 1.18 20.68
C ALA A 99 -4.47 0.79 21.47
N GLU A 100 -3.28 1.31 21.14
CA GLU A 100 -2.02 1.03 21.85
C GLU A 100 -1.67 2.08 22.94
N ILE A 101 -2.68 2.63 23.61
CA ILE A 101 -2.51 3.35 24.89
C ILE A 101 -3.71 3.08 25.80
N GLU A 102 -3.90 1.83 26.22
CA GLU A 102 -4.46 1.49 27.54
C GLU A 102 -3.79 0.21 28.07
N ALA A 103 -2.54 0.36 28.51
CA ALA A 103 -1.94 -0.54 29.48
C ALA A 103 -2.10 0.08 30.89
N GLU A 104 -2.88 -0.61 31.71
CA GLU A 104 -3.03 -0.54 33.18
C GLU A 104 -3.46 0.77 33.85
N PRO A 105 -4.50 0.68 34.70
CA PRO A 105 -4.41 1.18 36.05
C PRO A 105 -4.15 0.00 36.99
N SER A 106 -2.90 -0.05 37.48
CA SER A 106 -2.54 -0.66 38.76
C SER A 106 -3.47 -0.09 39.84
N GLU A 107 -4.20 -0.97 40.53
CA GLU A 107 -4.80 -0.64 41.83
C GLU A 107 -4.04 -1.42 42.91
N ALA A 108 -3.58 -0.67 43.90
CA ALA A 108 -2.71 -1.07 45.00
C ALA A 108 -3.50 -1.57 46.22
#